data_AF-A0A1B0BU07-F1
#
_entry.id   AF-A0A1B0BU07-F1
#
_cell.length_a   1.000
_cell.length_b   1.000
_cell.length_c   1.000
_cell.angle_alpha   90.00
_cell.angle_beta   90.00
_cell.angle_gamma   90.00
#
_symmetry.space_group_name_H-M   'P 1'
#
loop_
_entity.id
_entity.type
_entity.pdbx_description
1 polymer ?
#
loop_
_entity_poly.entity_id
_entity_poly.type
_entity_poly.pdbx_seq_one_letter_code
_entity_poly.pdbx_strand_id
1 'polypeptide(L)'
;MHAGRGVHRIEISSLTNMEIQPQIQLKTAAVVLKANESKITPLSATRDVIPEGRQIYQNLFSFTLNVAKPMEIAVYAPLFNPVLYESEFESQLWMIFDSNKAMIACGDANSHTFYTKLEKGEYTIRLQIRHEKREALEKINESNMVALYKLATPLSLDFYTEYNQCVISGQKFTASLMNRNVPKVLYLGPLTQEKLTKANLPNNCSWLAGTITLPKDDFGKRTDVHQFYYILNPSEGSKKNGVNGSSSAVVNVGFTGKTKVSNINTSSAGAIAAANALASAGDSASTASATTDSNKKLSVDEYSESLRDFQCSMLTKLDYDKAEKIYDEIIAAHPKHLSAHLLLIQNIESTEMKVQYPFTFAKSLGEKNKDNNTFNCTTDGTTTSTGTDTASGTSYSPAADDNKQKDDNQKLRNVATTVVRLADHVIKGTDKDALLAFYGLKSDTRPDAAKIKSNMDKQRNNLLEALTKTGIAIAKLATLENNVKEHLEELDNIYMEIIKFVDANDSKVIQFSLWHAYVHGQCGRMYKYLQKLFDDKRSREHYDELNLIAEALKYDHLQTLVQRMTVSAFPQGYRLF
;
A
#
# COMPACT_ATOMS: atom_id res chain seq x y z
N MET A 1 11.15 -19.81 -21.29
CA MET A 1 11.74 -20.63 -20.21
C MET A 1 10.87 -20.57 -18.97
N HIS A 2 10.68 -21.66 -18.22
CA HIS A 2 9.92 -21.68 -16.96
C HIS A 2 10.85 -21.97 -15.78
N ALA A 3 10.74 -21.22 -14.69
CA ALA A 3 11.65 -21.28 -13.54
C ALA A 3 11.72 -22.68 -12.88
N GLY A 4 10.58 -23.33 -12.69
CA GLY A 4 10.48 -24.67 -12.09
C GLY A 4 10.77 -25.86 -13.00
N ARG A 5 11.19 -25.67 -14.26
CA ARG A 5 11.50 -26.79 -15.19
C ARG A 5 12.98 -27.18 -15.22
N GLY A 6 13.76 -26.74 -14.23
CA GLY A 6 15.19 -27.02 -14.14
C GLY A 6 16.02 -26.29 -15.19
N VAL A 7 17.15 -26.89 -15.58
CA VAL A 7 18.06 -26.32 -16.58
C VAL A 7 17.40 -26.32 -17.96
N HIS A 8 17.46 -25.19 -18.65
CA HIS A 8 16.89 -25.03 -19.99
C HIS A 8 17.97 -25.23 -21.06
N ARG A 9 17.76 -26.19 -21.97
CA ARG A 9 18.62 -26.47 -23.12
C ARG A 9 18.19 -25.64 -24.31
N ILE A 10 19.12 -24.93 -24.94
CA ILE A 10 18.93 -24.21 -26.20
C ILE A 10 19.88 -24.80 -27.24
N GLU A 11 19.35 -25.11 -28.42
CA GLU A 11 20.12 -25.57 -29.57
C GLU A 11 20.17 -24.45 -30.59
N ILE A 12 21.39 -24.01 -30.94
CA ILE A 12 21.64 -22.86 -31.79
C ILE A 12 22.34 -23.34 -33.05
N SER A 13 21.81 -22.96 -34.20
CA SER A 13 22.38 -23.27 -35.51
C SER A 13 22.53 -21.99 -36.31
N SER A 14 23.58 -21.93 -37.13
CA SER A 14 23.82 -20.79 -38.02
C SER A 14 23.80 -21.23 -39.48
N LEU A 15 23.28 -20.34 -40.34
CA LEU A 15 23.28 -20.50 -41.79
C LEU A 15 24.67 -20.27 -42.41
N THR A 16 25.50 -19.49 -41.74
CA THR A 16 26.87 -19.13 -42.17
C THR A 16 27.85 -19.31 -41.02
N ASN A 17 29.15 -19.26 -41.31
CA ASN A 17 30.14 -19.25 -40.24
C ASN A 17 30.08 -17.88 -39.54
N MET A 18 29.85 -17.86 -38.23
CA MET A 18 29.77 -16.62 -37.46
C MET A 18 30.24 -16.81 -36.02
N GLU A 19 30.72 -15.74 -35.40
CA GLU A 19 30.99 -15.73 -33.97
C GLU A 19 29.72 -15.42 -33.18
N ILE A 20 29.38 -16.30 -32.25
CA ILE A 20 28.24 -16.11 -31.36
C ILE A 20 28.68 -15.65 -29.96
N GLN A 21 27.90 -14.75 -29.37
CA GLN A 21 27.97 -14.34 -27.98
C GLN A 21 26.53 -14.14 -27.48
N PRO A 22 25.83 -15.21 -27.10
CA PRO A 22 24.45 -15.12 -26.67
C PRO A 22 24.29 -14.29 -25.41
N GLN A 23 23.28 -13.42 -25.40
CA GLN A 23 22.95 -12.56 -24.28
C GLN A 23 21.44 -12.52 -24.10
N ILE A 24 20.97 -12.74 -22.87
CA ILE A 24 19.57 -12.55 -22.47
C ILE A 24 19.52 -11.38 -21.49
N GLN A 25 18.66 -10.41 -21.76
CA GLN A 25 18.35 -9.32 -20.83
C GLN A 25 16.84 -9.24 -20.62
N LEU A 26 16.40 -9.58 -19.41
CA LEU A 26 15.01 -9.41 -18.96
C LEU A 26 14.84 -7.97 -18.46
N LYS A 27 14.01 -7.18 -19.14
CA LYS A 27 13.87 -5.74 -18.89
C LYS A 27 12.55 -5.38 -18.20
N THR A 28 11.57 -6.27 -18.26
CA THR A 28 10.22 -6.01 -17.74
C THR A 28 9.73 -7.20 -16.91
N ALA A 29 8.90 -6.89 -15.91
CA ALA A 29 8.18 -7.85 -15.10
C ALA A 29 6.68 -7.66 -15.32
N ALA A 30 5.96 -8.74 -15.60
CA ALA A 30 4.55 -8.69 -15.93
C ALA A 30 3.69 -9.25 -14.79
N VAL A 31 2.61 -8.54 -14.48
CA VAL A 31 1.56 -8.98 -13.55
C VAL A 31 0.26 -9.11 -14.33
N VAL A 32 -0.42 -10.24 -14.18
CA VAL A 32 -1.76 -10.44 -14.72
C VAL A 32 -2.79 -9.84 -13.76
N LEU A 33 -3.59 -8.90 -14.25
CA LEU A 33 -4.68 -8.27 -13.51
C LEU A 33 -6.00 -8.95 -13.89
N LYS A 34 -6.69 -9.52 -12.90
CA LYS A 34 -8.04 -10.03 -13.06
C LYS A 34 -9.06 -8.93 -12.78
N ALA A 35 -10.17 -8.93 -13.50
CA ALA A 35 -11.25 -7.99 -13.26
C ALA A 35 -11.87 -8.25 -11.89
N ASN A 36 -12.06 -7.19 -11.11
CA ASN A 36 -12.84 -7.21 -9.87
C ASN A 36 -14.35 -7.23 -10.18
N GLU A 37 -14.73 -6.50 -11.22
CA GLU A 37 -16.10 -6.34 -11.70
C GLU A 37 -16.09 -6.27 -13.23
N SER A 38 -17.11 -6.85 -13.86
CA SER A 38 -17.46 -6.69 -15.27
C SER A 38 -18.96 -6.46 -15.34
N LYS A 39 -19.37 -5.31 -15.89
CA LYS A 39 -20.78 -4.90 -15.91
C LYS A 39 -21.21 -4.50 -17.31
N ILE A 40 -22.18 -5.26 -17.84
CA ILE A 40 -22.75 -4.98 -19.16
C ILE A 40 -23.99 -4.08 -19.01
N THR A 41 -23.95 -2.91 -19.65
CA THR A 41 -25.05 -1.92 -19.62
C THR A 41 -25.31 -1.34 -21.02
N PRO A 42 -26.55 -0.97 -21.35
CA PRO A 42 -26.82 -0.18 -22.55
C PRO A 42 -26.18 1.20 -22.41
N LEU A 43 -25.65 1.72 -23.52
CA LEU A 43 -25.19 3.12 -23.59
C LEU A 43 -26.36 4.07 -23.87
N SER A 44 -26.09 5.34 -24.18
CA SER A 44 -27.12 6.35 -24.40
C SER A 44 -28.04 5.97 -25.55
N ALA A 45 -29.36 5.98 -25.31
CA ALA A 45 -30.38 5.76 -26.34
C ALA A 45 -30.46 6.90 -27.37
N THR A 46 -29.82 8.04 -27.12
CA THR A 46 -29.80 9.20 -28.03
C THR A 46 -28.52 9.24 -28.88
N ARG A 47 -27.37 8.80 -28.31
CA ARG A 47 -26.05 8.94 -28.95
C ARG A 47 -25.52 7.61 -29.49
N ASP A 48 -25.66 6.52 -28.73
CA ASP A 48 -24.98 5.25 -28.97
C ASP A 48 -25.98 4.21 -29.54
N VAL A 49 -26.66 4.61 -30.62
CA VAL A 49 -27.62 3.77 -31.34
C VAL A 49 -27.31 3.85 -32.82
N ILE A 50 -26.93 2.73 -33.41
CA ILE A 50 -26.77 2.60 -34.87
C ILE A 50 -28.18 2.66 -35.49
N PRO A 51 -28.37 3.23 -36.70
CA PRO A 51 -29.67 3.28 -37.35
C PRO A 51 -30.44 1.96 -37.31
N GLU A 52 -31.77 2.03 -37.38
CA GLU A 52 -32.68 0.89 -37.23
C GLU A 52 -32.77 0.34 -35.79
N GLY A 53 -32.44 1.16 -34.78
CA GLY A 53 -32.67 0.83 -33.37
C GLY A 53 -31.64 -0.14 -32.78
N ARG A 54 -30.48 -0.27 -33.42
CA ARG A 54 -29.37 -1.12 -32.98
C ARG A 54 -28.63 -0.45 -31.82
N GLN A 55 -29.10 -0.70 -30.61
CA GLN A 55 -28.53 -0.17 -29.37
C GLN A 55 -27.10 -0.71 -29.15
N ILE A 56 -26.15 0.19 -28.87
CA ILE A 56 -24.80 -0.19 -28.47
C ILE A 56 -24.77 -0.43 -26.95
N TYR A 57 -24.12 -1.51 -26.55
CA TYR A 57 -23.86 -1.85 -25.15
C TYR A 57 -22.38 -1.65 -24.83
N GLN A 58 -22.08 -1.43 -23.55
CA GLN A 58 -20.72 -1.49 -23.02
C GLN A 58 -20.59 -2.64 -22.02
N ASN A 59 -19.43 -3.29 -22.00
CA ASN A 59 -18.93 -4.05 -20.88
C ASN A 59 -17.83 -3.23 -20.19
N LEU A 60 -18.09 -2.79 -18.97
CA LEU A 60 -17.16 -2.00 -18.18
C LEU A 60 -16.44 -2.90 -17.18
N PHE A 61 -15.14 -3.09 -17.38
CA PHE A 61 -14.28 -3.82 -16.47
C PHE A 61 -13.62 -2.88 -15.47
N SER A 62 -13.45 -3.35 -14.23
CA SER A 62 -12.73 -2.65 -13.16
C SER A 62 -11.61 -3.53 -12.63
N PHE A 63 -10.37 -3.04 -12.62
CA PHE A 63 -9.18 -3.74 -12.13
C PHE A 63 -8.49 -2.93 -11.03
N THR A 64 -7.86 -3.62 -10.08
CA THR A 64 -7.00 -2.98 -9.06
C THR A 64 -5.53 -3.20 -9.40
N LEU A 65 -4.75 -2.12 -9.36
CA LEU A 65 -3.29 -2.14 -9.50
C LEU A 65 -2.65 -1.57 -8.24
N ASN A 66 -1.85 -2.38 -7.55
CA ASN A 66 -1.13 -1.96 -6.36
C ASN A 66 0.36 -1.74 -6.68
N VAL A 67 0.82 -0.51 -6.48
CA VAL A 67 2.20 -0.09 -6.73
C VAL A 67 2.92 0.10 -5.39
N ALA A 68 3.86 -0.80 -5.07
CA ALA A 68 4.57 -0.78 -3.79
C ALA A 68 5.70 0.26 -3.75
N LYS A 69 6.33 0.53 -4.89
CA LYS A 69 7.41 1.50 -5.07
C LYS A 69 7.21 2.23 -6.40
N PRO A 70 7.62 3.51 -6.51
CA PRO A 70 7.51 4.25 -7.76
C PRO A 70 8.16 3.52 -8.93
N MET A 71 7.43 3.31 -10.02
CA MET A 71 7.92 2.55 -11.18
C MET A 71 7.25 2.98 -12.49
N GLU A 72 7.94 2.79 -13.61
CA GLU A 72 7.36 2.94 -14.94
C GLU A 72 6.55 1.70 -15.30
N ILE A 73 5.25 1.86 -15.56
CA ILE A 73 4.31 0.78 -15.80
C ILE A 73 3.53 1.05 -17.08
N ALA A 74 3.49 0.06 -17.99
CA ALA A 74 2.56 0.03 -19.10
C ALA A 74 1.41 -0.94 -18.79
N VAL A 75 0.20 -0.63 -19.24
CA VAL A 75 -0.95 -1.53 -19.08
C VAL A 75 -1.60 -1.79 -20.43
N TYR A 76 -2.07 -3.01 -20.64
CA TYR A 76 -2.76 -3.39 -21.87
C TYR A 76 -3.71 -4.57 -21.62
N ALA A 77 -4.73 -4.69 -22.46
CA ALA A 77 -5.63 -5.83 -22.48
C ALA A 77 -5.20 -6.79 -23.60
N PRO A 78 -4.64 -7.98 -23.31
CA PRO A 78 -4.00 -8.83 -24.33
C PRO A 78 -4.89 -9.19 -25.52
N LEU A 79 -6.19 -9.41 -25.29
CA LEU A 79 -7.14 -9.81 -26.33
C LEU A 79 -7.42 -8.69 -27.35
N PHE A 80 -7.31 -7.43 -26.93
CA PHE A 80 -7.72 -6.28 -27.75
C PHE A 80 -6.52 -5.50 -28.29
N ASN A 81 -5.43 -5.42 -27.50
CA ASN A 81 -4.28 -4.57 -27.76
C ASN A 81 -3.64 -4.64 -29.17
N PRO A 82 -3.48 -5.80 -29.84
CA PRO A 82 -2.79 -5.84 -31.13
C PRO A 82 -3.62 -5.32 -32.31
N VAL A 83 -4.94 -5.18 -32.16
CA VAL A 83 -5.87 -4.86 -33.26
C VAL A 83 -6.58 -3.53 -32.99
N LEU A 84 -6.96 -2.80 -34.04
CA LEU A 84 -7.74 -1.57 -33.89
C LEU A 84 -8.99 -1.59 -34.78
N TYR A 85 -8.83 -1.68 -36.09
CA TYR A 85 -9.93 -1.58 -37.05
C TYR A 85 -10.54 -2.94 -37.41
N GLU A 86 -9.72 -3.98 -37.35
CA GLU A 86 -10.05 -5.38 -37.60
C GLU A 86 -10.60 -6.10 -36.35
N SER A 87 -10.76 -5.36 -35.25
CA SER A 87 -11.35 -5.86 -34.02
C SER A 87 -12.85 -6.13 -34.19
N GLU A 88 -13.33 -7.27 -33.68
CA GLU A 88 -14.77 -7.55 -33.56
C GLU A 88 -15.46 -6.53 -32.63
N PHE A 89 -14.72 -5.95 -31.69
CA PHE A 89 -15.23 -4.97 -30.73
C PHE A 89 -14.82 -3.54 -31.11
N GLU A 90 -15.73 -2.59 -30.94
CA GLU A 90 -15.56 -1.20 -31.41
C GLU A 90 -14.85 -0.27 -30.41
N SER A 91 -14.42 -0.77 -29.25
CA SER A 91 -13.73 0.01 -28.21
C SER A 91 -12.82 -0.86 -27.37
N GLN A 92 -11.67 -0.32 -26.98
CA GLN A 92 -10.74 -0.91 -26.01
C GLN A 92 -10.09 0.14 -25.09
N LEU A 93 -10.70 1.33 -25.00
CA LEU A 93 -10.17 2.44 -24.20
C LEU A 93 -10.10 2.03 -22.73
N TRP A 94 -8.94 2.23 -22.13
CA TRP A 94 -8.74 2.09 -20.69
C TRP A 94 -8.28 3.41 -20.06
N MET A 95 -8.63 3.60 -18.79
CA MET A 95 -8.23 4.74 -17.97
C MET A 95 -7.72 4.25 -16.61
N ILE A 96 -6.58 4.77 -16.15
CA ILE A 96 -6.03 4.55 -14.82
C ILE A 96 -6.40 5.74 -13.93
N PHE A 97 -6.92 5.45 -12.75
CA PHE A 97 -7.29 6.42 -11.74
C PHE A 97 -6.54 6.16 -10.44
N ASP A 98 -6.17 7.22 -9.72
CA ASP A 98 -5.64 7.10 -8.36
C ASP A 98 -6.76 6.86 -7.33
N SER A 99 -6.38 6.75 -6.06
CA SER A 99 -7.30 6.59 -4.93
C SER A 99 -8.27 7.76 -4.73
N ASN A 100 -7.95 8.93 -5.30
CA ASN A 100 -8.79 10.13 -5.29
C ASN A 100 -9.69 10.24 -6.53
N LYS A 101 -9.70 9.20 -7.39
CA LYS A 101 -10.43 9.14 -8.67
C LYS A 101 -9.91 10.10 -9.73
N ALA A 102 -8.76 10.74 -9.52
CA ALA A 102 -8.11 11.54 -10.55
C ALA A 102 -7.52 10.63 -11.62
N MET A 103 -7.74 11.00 -12.89
CA MET A 103 -7.22 10.24 -14.03
C MET A 103 -5.72 10.51 -14.17
N ILE A 104 -4.93 9.43 -14.18
CA ILE A 104 -3.47 9.48 -14.28
C ILE A 104 -3.00 9.23 -15.71
N ALA A 105 -3.60 8.24 -16.38
CA ALA A 105 -3.28 7.88 -17.75
C ALA A 105 -4.48 7.23 -18.43
N CYS A 106 -4.46 7.21 -19.75
CA CYS A 106 -5.40 6.45 -20.57
C CYS A 106 -4.66 5.88 -21.79
N GLY A 107 -5.25 4.88 -22.42
CA GLY A 107 -4.69 4.31 -23.64
C GLY A 107 -5.64 3.33 -24.29
N ASP A 108 -5.23 2.82 -25.44
CA ASP A 108 -6.07 2.05 -26.35
C ASP A 108 -5.21 0.96 -27.04
N ALA A 109 -5.39 0.69 -28.33
CA ALA A 109 -4.55 -0.25 -29.08
C ALA A 109 -3.04 0.03 -28.90
N ASN A 110 -2.24 -1.03 -28.93
CA ASN A 110 -0.78 -1.00 -28.83
C ASN A 110 -0.24 -0.34 -27.54
N SER A 111 -1.02 -0.25 -26.47
CA SER A 111 -0.62 0.42 -25.23
C SER A 111 0.52 -0.26 -24.45
N HIS A 112 0.87 -1.51 -24.76
CA HIS A 112 2.00 -2.22 -24.15
C HIS A 112 3.37 -1.50 -24.30
N THR A 113 3.49 -0.53 -25.20
CA THR A 113 4.69 0.30 -25.39
C THR A 113 4.67 1.62 -24.63
N PHE A 114 3.54 2.01 -24.05
CA PHE A 114 3.37 3.29 -23.37
C PHE A 114 3.50 3.15 -21.85
N TYR A 115 4.63 3.62 -21.31
CA TYR A 115 4.95 3.53 -19.89
C TYR A 115 4.60 4.83 -19.17
N THR A 116 3.78 4.73 -18.13
CA THR A 116 3.48 5.83 -17.21
C THR A 116 4.22 5.61 -15.89
N LYS A 117 4.88 6.64 -15.38
CA LYS A 117 5.46 6.58 -14.04
C LYS A 117 4.35 6.68 -13.00
N LEU A 118 4.15 5.61 -12.24
CA LEU A 118 3.18 5.56 -11.15
C LEU A 118 3.91 5.61 -9.81
N GLU A 119 3.43 6.44 -8.90
CA GLU A 119 3.93 6.54 -7.53
C GLU A 119 3.35 5.42 -6.66
N LYS A 120 3.91 5.23 -5.47
CA LYS A 120 3.39 4.24 -4.49
C LYS A 120 1.91 4.52 -4.19
N GLY A 121 1.07 3.50 -4.31
CA GLY A 121 -0.37 3.65 -4.07
C GLY A 121 -1.20 2.56 -4.72
N GLU A 122 -2.50 2.65 -4.47
CA GLU A 122 -3.52 1.82 -5.10
C GLU A 122 -4.17 2.62 -6.24
N TYR A 123 -4.34 1.96 -7.38
CA TYR A 123 -4.95 2.51 -8.58
C TYR A 123 -6.10 1.65 -9.05
N THR A 124 -7.11 2.30 -9.64
CA THR A 124 -8.24 1.64 -10.32
C THR A 124 -8.07 1.80 -11.82
N ILE A 125 -8.06 0.70 -12.56
CA ILE A 125 -8.10 0.72 -14.02
C ILE A 125 -9.50 0.39 -14.48
N ARG A 126 -10.06 1.20 -15.37
CA ARG A 126 -11.34 0.94 -16.02
C ARG A 126 -11.10 0.70 -17.50
N LEU A 127 -11.67 -0.37 -18.06
CA LEU A 127 -11.60 -0.72 -19.48
C LEU A 127 -13.03 -0.80 -20.02
N GLN A 128 -13.33 -0.07 -21.09
CA GLN A 128 -14.63 -0.11 -21.75
C GLN A 128 -14.54 -0.84 -23.08
N ILE A 129 -15.23 -1.97 -23.18
CA ILE A 129 -15.45 -2.66 -24.44
C ILE A 129 -16.88 -2.41 -24.91
N ARG A 130 -17.05 -2.04 -26.17
CA ARG A 130 -18.35 -1.72 -26.76
C ARG A 130 -18.71 -2.71 -27.84
N HIS A 131 -20.00 -3.01 -27.96
CA HIS A 131 -20.54 -3.84 -29.02
C HIS A 131 -22.07 -3.72 -29.07
N GLU A 132 -22.68 -3.89 -30.24
CA GLU A 132 -24.13 -3.90 -30.39
C GLU A 132 -24.80 -5.22 -29.94
N LYS A 133 -24.10 -6.35 -30.08
CA LYS A 133 -24.58 -7.66 -29.61
C LYS A 133 -24.13 -7.86 -28.18
N ARG A 134 -25.07 -7.83 -27.25
CA ARG A 134 -24.83 -8.11 -25.82
C ARG A 134 -24.13 -9.45 -25.59
N GLU A 135 -24.52 -10.49 -26.33
CA GLU A 135 -23.95 -11.84 -26.22
C GLU A 135 -22.44 -11.89 -26.54
N ALA A 136 -21.95 -11.01 -27.42
CA ALA A 136 -20.52 -10.94 -27.73
C ALA A 136 -19.72 -10.39 -26.53
N LEU A 137 -20.30 -9.43 -25.80
CA LEU A 137 -19.71 -8.87 -24.58
C LEU A 137 -19.68 -9.89 -23.43
N GLU A 138 -20.67 -10.78 -23.36
CA GLU A 138 -20.72 -11.82 -22.33
C GLU A 138 -19.59 -12.86 -22.50
N LYS A 139 -19.17 -13.13 -23.74
CA LYS A 139 -18.05 -14.04 -24.04
C LYS A 139 -16.70 -13.56 -23.52
N ILE A 140 -16.57 -12.26 -23.24
CA ILE A 140 -15.31 -11.64 -22.79
C ILE A 140 -15.34 -11.23 -21.32
N ASN A 141 -16.36 -11.64 -20.53
CA ASN A 141 -16.51 -11.25 -19.11
C ASN A 141 -15.32 -11.63 -18.21
N GLU A 142 -14.52 -12.62 -18.60
CA GLU A 142 -13.34 -13.06 -17.84
C GLU A 142 -12.02 -12.45 -18.38
N SER A 143 -12.10 -11.45 -19.25
CA SER A 143 -10.92 -10.80 -19.84
C SER A 143 -10.02 -10.19 -18.76
N ASN A 144 -8.72 -10.44 -18.90
CA ASN A 144 -7.70 -9.90 -18.02
C ASN A 144 -6.97 -8.70 -18.65
N MET A 145 -6.30 -7.92 -17.82
CA MET A 145 -5.26 -6.99 -18.27
C MET A 145 -3.88 -7.48 -17.83
N VAL A 146 -2.84 -6.87 -18.38
CA VAL A 146 -1.45 -7.08 -18.00
C VAL A 146 -0.81 -5.74 -17.66
N ALA A 147 -0.15 -5.66 -16.51
CA ALA A 147 0.71 -4.56 -16.13
C ALA A 147 2.18 -4.96 -16.32
N LEU A 148 2.90 -4.21 -17.16
CA LEU A 148 4.32 -4.38 -17.44
C LEU A 148 5.12 -3.35 -16.66
N TYR A 149 5.86 -3.83 -15.67
CA TYR A 149 6.75 -3.05 -14.82
C TYR A 149 8.13 -3.03 -15.45
N LYS A 150 8.66 -1.84 -15.74
CA LYS A 150 10.04 -1.71 -16.22
C LYS A 150 11.01 -1.89 -15.05
N LEU A 151 11.96 -2.82 -15.21
CA LEU A 151 12.96 -3.08 -14.19
C LEU A 151 14.04 -1.98 -14.23
N ALA A 152 14.39 -1.46 -13.06
CA ALA A 152 15.49 -0.48 -12.94
C ALA A 152 16.83 -1.07 -13.38
N THR A 153 17.07 -2.34 -13.01
CA THR A 153 18.24 -3.11 -13.44
C THR A 153 17.77 -4.35 -14.18
N PRO A 154 18.07 -4.50 -15.49
CA PRO A 154 17.75 -5.70 -16.24
C PRO A 154 18.39 -6.95 -15.64
N LEU A 155 17.67 -8.07 -15.65
CA LEU A 155 18.20 -9.36 -15.20
C LEU A 155 18.78 -10.15 -16.36
N SER A 156 20.03 -10.59 -16.20
CA SER A 156 20.74 -11.39 -17.20
C SER A 156 20.78 -12.86 -16.80
N LEU A 157 20.61 -13.75 -17.78
CA LEU A 157 20.86 -15.18 -17.63
C LEU A 157 22.25 -15.53 -18.18
N ASP A 158 22.94 -16.40 -17.47
CA ASP A 158 24.26 -16.89 -17.85
C ASP A 158 24.12 -18.15 -18.74
N PHE A 159 24.92 -18.24 -19.79
CA PHE A 159 24.98 -19.40 -20.68
C PHE A 159 26.10 -20.35 -20.29
N TYR A 160 25.94 -21.64 -20.54
CA TYR A 160 26.92 -22.69 -20.23
C TYR A 160 27.02 -23.71 -21.37
N THR A 161 28.23 -24.18 -21.67
CA THR A 161 28.46 -25.23 -22.69
C THR A 161 28.08 -26.62 -22.17
N GLU A 162 28.29 -26.87 -20.88
CA GLU A 162 28.07 -28.16 -20.24
C GLU A 162 26.96 -28.07 -19.21
N TYR A 163 26.14 -29.13 -19.13
CA TYR A 163 25.05 -29.23 -18.17
C TYR A 163 25.56 -29.14 -16.71
N ASN A 164 26.63 -29.89 -16.38
CA ASN A 164 27.16 -29.92 -15.02
C ASN A 164 27.70 -28.56 -14.57
N GLN A 165 28.36 -27.82 -15.47
CA GLN A 165 28.81 -26.46 -15.20
C GLN A 165 27.63 -25.51 -14.97
N CYS A 166 26.53 -25.69 -15.70
CA CYS A 166 25.30 -24.92 -15.48
C CYS A 166 24.70 -25.18 -14.08
N VAL A 167 24.66 -26.44 -13.65
CA VAL A 167 24.07 -26.83 -12.35
C VAL A 167 24.83 -26.22 -11.18
N ILE A 168 26.17 -26.24 -11.23
CA ILE A 168 27.02 -25.69 -10.16
C ILE A 168 27.29 -24.19 -10.32
N SER A 169 26.72 -23.54 -11.34
CA SER A 169 27.03 -22.16 -11.73
C SER A 169 28.54 -21.92 -11.93
N GLY A 170 29.23 -22.88 -12.53
CA GLY A 170 30.68 -22.90 -12.76
C GLY A 170 31.11 -22.09 -13.99
N GLN A 171 31.88 -22.71 -14.89
CA GLN A 171 32.45 -22.00 -16.05
C GLN A 171 31.37 -21.59 -17.06
N LYS A 172 31.20 -20.27 -17.24
CA LYS A 172 30.24 -19.67 -18.18
C LYS A 172 30.73 -19.75 -19.62
N PHE A 173 29.79 -19.83 -20.55
CA PHE A 173 30.01 -19.62 -21.96
C PHE A 173 30.18 -18.12 -22.24
N THR A 174 31.24 -17.76 -22.98
CA THR A 174 31.52 -16.36 -23.35
C THR A 174 31.27 -16.13 -24.84
N ALA A 175 31.99 -16.82 -25.71
CA ALA A 175 31.83 -16.71 -27.16
C ALA A 175 32.39 -17.96 -27.85
N SER A 176 31.99 -18.18 -29.10
CA SER A 176 32.52 -19.26 -29.94
C SER A 176 32.27 -18.97 -31.40
N LEU A 177 33.19 -19.41 -32.26
CA LEU A 177 32.86 -19.59 -33.67
C LEU A 177 31.83 -20.72 -33.80
N MET A 178 30.80 -20.49 -34.63
CA MET A 178 29.77 -21.44 -35.01
C MET A 178 29.92 -21.71 -36.50
N ASN A 179 30.06 -22.98 -36.86
CA ASN A 179 30.16 -23.40 -38.25
C ASN A 179 28.76 -23.59 -38.84
N ARG A 180 28.65 -23.35 -40.14
CA ARG A 180 27.42 -23.57 -40.91
C ARG A 180 26.86 -24.96 -40.66
N ASN A 181 25.57 -25.03 -40.31
CA ASN A 181 24.82 -26.27 -40.10
C ASN A 181 25.41 -27.23 -39.03
N VAL A 182 26.26 -26.74 -38.11
CA VAL A 182 26.71 -27.52 -36.95
C VAL A 182 26.03 -26.93 -35.71
N PRO A 183 24.96 -27.58 -35.20
CA PRO A 183 24.26 -27.09 -34.02
C PRO A 183 25.17 -27.06 -32.80
N LYS A 184 25.10 -25.98 -32.02
CA LYS A 184 25.74 -25.87 -30.71
C LYS A 184 24.67 -25.85 -29.62
N VAL A 185 24.86 -26.68 -28.61
CA VAL A 185 23.97 -26.75 -27.46
C VAL A 185 24.52 -25.88 -26.35
N LEU A 186 23.67 -25.02 -25.80
CA LEU A 186 23.94 -24.24 -24.60
C LEU A 186 22.86 -24.50 -23.55
N TYR A 187 23.22 -24.28 -22.29
CA TYR A 187 22.36 -24.48 -21.13
C TYR A 187 22.18 -23.17 -20.37
N LEU A 188 20.98 -22.97 -19.82
CA LEU A 188 20.61 -21.83 -18.97
C LEU A 188 20.11 -22.35 -17.61
N GLY A 189 20.68 -21.83 -16.54
CA GLY A 189 20.24 -22.10 -15.18
C GLY A 189 19.04 -21.23 -14.80
N PRO A 190 18.17 -21.68 -13.86
CA PRO A 190 17.15 -20.82 -13.28
C PRO A 190 17.79 -19.63 -12.55
N LEU A 191 17.09 -18.49 -12.50
CA LEU A 191 17.53 -17.35 -11.71
C LEU A 191 17.55 -17.71 -10.22
N THR A 192 18.59 -17.29 -9.50
CA THR A 192 18.69 -17.53 -8.06
C THR A 192 17.68 -16.69 -7.31
N GLN A 193 17.22 -17.18 -6.15
CA GLN A 193 16.29 -16.44 -5.30
C GLN A 193 16.87 -15.08 -4.87
N GLU A 194 18.18 -14.99 -4.63
CA GLU A 194 18.86 -13.74 -4.30
C GLU A 194 18.78 -12.69 -5.42
N LYS A 195 18.95 -13.10 -6.70
CA LYS A 195 18.79 -12.19 -7.84
C LYS A 195 17.34 -11.70 -7.95
N LEU A 196 16.37 -12.59 -7.72
CA LEU A 196 14.94 -12.24 -7.77
C LEU A 196 14.52 -11.29 -6.63
N THR A 197 15.01 -11.50 -5.40
CA THR A 197 14.67 -10.63 -4.26
C THR A 197 15.29 -9.24 -4.40
N LYS A 198 16.53 -9.15 -4.90
CA LYS A 198 17.20 -7.87 -5.19
C LYS A 198 16.56 -7.10 -6.35
N ALA A 199 15.86 -7.79 -7.25
CA ALA A 199 15.21 -7.17 -8.41
C ALA A 199 13.96 -6.34 -8.07
N ASN A 200 13.48 -6.37 -6.81
CA ASN A 200 12.28 -5.65 -6.37
C ASN A 200 11.06 -5.90 -7.29
N LEU A 201 10.83 -7.16 -7.65
CA LEU A 201 9.72 -7.55 -8.53
C LEU A 201 8.37 -7.14 -7.92
N PRO A 202 7.38 -6.80 -8.76
CA PRO A 202 6.03 -6.54 -8.28
C PRO A 202 5.42 -7.78 -7.63
N ASN A 203 4.51 -7.57 -6.68
CA ASN A 203 3.78 -8.66 -6.04
C ASN A 203 3.03 -9.49 -7.09
N ASN A 204 3.01 -10.81 -6.94
CA ASN A 204 2.35 -11.74 -7.86
C ASN A 204 2.85 -11.62 -9.33
N CYS A 205 4.13 -11.27 -9.52
CA CYS A 205 4.76 -11.27 -10.83
C CYS A 205 4.62 -12.65 -11.49
N SER A 206 4.08 -12.67 -12.71
CA SER A 206 3.77 -13.90 -13.45
C SER A 206 4.92 -14.32 -14.35
N TRP A 207 5.53 -13.38 -15.07
CA TRP A 207 6.72 -13.64 -15.89
C TRP A 207 7.60 -12.39 -16.01
N LEU A 208 8.84 -12.62 -16.42
CA LEU A 208 9.77 -11.58 -16.85
C LEU A 208 9.90 -11.65 -18.36
N ALA A 209 10.00 -10.50 -19.01
CA ALA A 209 10.12 -10.39 -20.46
C ALA A 209 11.30 -9.50 -20.85
N GLY A 210 11.93 -9.86 -21.95
CA GLY A 210 13.07 -9.16 -22.50
C GLY A 210 13.50 -9.76 -23.82
N THR A 211 14.79 -9.71 -24.11
CA THR A 211 15.30 -10.10 -25.42
C THR A 211 16.47 -11.06 -25.31
N ILE A 212 16.61 -11.94 -26.30
CA ILE A 212 17.80 -12.74 -26.55
C ILE A 212 18.45 -12.28 -27.86
N THR A 213 19.77 -12.09 -27.83
CA THR A 213 20.62 -11.79 -29.00
C THR A 213 21.70 -12.85 -29.09
N LEU A 214 21.99 -13.37 -30.28
CA LEU A 214 22.96 -14.45 -30.49
C LEU A 214 24.30 -13.98 -31.08
N PRO A 215 24.33 -13.06 -32.07
CA PRO A 215 25.58 -12.67 -32.72
C PRO A 215 26.50 -11.89 -31.78
N LYS A 216 27.82 -12.03 -31.98
CA LYS A 216 28.81 -11.22 -31.27
C LYS A 216 28.96 -9.82 -31.86
N ASP A 217 28.77 -9.68 -33.17
CA ASP A 217 28.93 -8.41 -33.87
C ASP A 217 27.83 -7.40 -33.48
N ASP A 218 28.20 -6.12 -33.47
CA ASP A 218 27.33 -5.06 -32.95
C ASP A 218 26.11 -4.77 -33.84
N PHE A 219 26.19 -5.07 -35.13
CA PHE A 219 25.05 -4.94 -36.04
C PHE A 219 24.03 -6.04 -35.77
N GLY A 220 24.47 -7.30 -35.71
CA GLY A 220 23.66 -8.46 -35.38
C GLY A 220 22.97 -8.31 -34.02
N LYS A 221 23.66 -7.79 -32.99
CA LYS A 221 23.05 -7.50 -31.68
C LYS A 221 21.87 -6.52 -31.72
N ARG A 222 21.78 -5.66 -32.74
CA ARG A 222 20.70 -4.67 -32.88
C ARG A 222 19.55 -5.15 -33.77
N THR A 223 19.83 -6.06 -34.69
CA THR A 223 18.86 -6.52 -35.70
C THR A 223 18.31 -7.91 -35.39
N ASP A 224 19.15 -8.81 -34.88
CA ASP A 224 18.80 -10.20 -34.56
C ASP A 224 18.40 -10.31 -33.09
N VAL A 225 17.24 -9.71 -32.79
CA VAL A 225 16.70 -9.57 -31.43
C VAL A 225 15.39 -10.35 -31.34
N HIS A 226 15.39 -11.43 -30.56
CA HIS A 226 14.19 -12.22 -30.34
C HIS A 226 13.61 -11.98 -28.95
N GLN A 227 12.28 -12.01 -28.86
CA GLN A 227 11.59 -11.89 -27.59
C GLN A 227 11.84 -13.13 -26.72
N PHE A 228 12.19 -12.92 -25.45
CA PHE A 228 12.43 -13.98 -24.48
C PHE A 228 11.54 -13.79 -23.25
N TYR A 229 10.88 -14.88 -22.85
CA TYR A 229 10.01 -14.92 -21.67
C TYR A 229 10.52 -15.91 -20.63
N TYR A 230 10.61 -15.45 -19.38
CA TYR A 230 10.97 -16.24 -18.21
C TYR A 230 9.77 -16.31 -17.25
N ILE A 231 9.08 -17.44 -17.23
CA ILE A 231 7.86 -17.64 -16.42
C ILE A 231 8.26 -18.01 -15.00
N LEU A 232 7.72 -17.30 -14.01
CA LEU A 232 7.99 -17.52 -12.60
C LEU A 232 7.13 -18.66 -12.07
N ASN A 233 7.57 -19.27 -10.96
CA ASN A 233 6.71 -20.20 -10.23
C ASN A 233 5.61 -19.41 -9.51
N PRO A 234 4.40 -19.95 -9.37
CA PRO A 234 3.36 -19.34 -8.55
C PRO A 234 3.88 -19.04 -7.15
N SER A 235 3.59 -17.84 -6.64
CA SER A 235 3.80 -17.53 -5.24
C SER A 235 2.85 -18.37 -4.38
N GLU A 236 3.35 -19.04 -3.34
CA GLU A 236 2.49 -19.51 -2.27
C GLU A 236 1.89 -18.26 -1.61
N GLY A 237 0.63 -17.98 -1.88
CA GLY A 237 -0.05 -16.83 -1.28
C GLY A 237 0.12 -16.87 0.24
N SER A 238 0.51 -15.75 0.84
CA SER A 238 0.49 -15.58 2.29
C SER A 238 -0.91 -15.96 2.77
N LYS A 239 -1.05 -17.09 3.47
CA LYS A 239 -2.31 -17.49 4.12
C LYS A 239 -2.72 -16.35 5.06
N LYS A 240 -3.71 -15.56 4.65
CA LYS A 240 -4.52 -14.79 5.59
C LYS A 240 -5.27 -15.84 6.42
N ASN A 241 -4.90 -15.99 7.69
CA ASN A 241 -5.75 -16.68 8.65
C ASN A 241 -7.07 -15.91 8.72
N GLY A 242 -8.12 -16.50 8.14
CA GLY A 242 -9.46 -15.96 8.12
C GLY A 242 -10.46 -17.12 8.05
N VAL A 243 -11.02 -17.43 9.21
CA VAL A 243 -12.42 -17.80 9.49
C VAL A 243 -13.16 -18.60 8.41
N ASN A 244 -13.61 -19.79 8.82
CA ASN A 244 -14.54 -20.69 8.14
C ASN A 244 -15.65 -19.98 7.34
N GLY A 245 -15.71 -20.29 6.05
CA GLY A 245 -16.84 -20.01 5.16
C GLY A 245 -16.76 -20.92 3.93
N SER A 246 -17.72 -21.83 3.81
CA SER A 246 -17.76 -22.99 2.92
C SER A 246 -17.98 -22.63 1.43
N SER A 247 -17.61 -23.58 0.55
CA SER A 247 -17.92 -23.72 -0.90
C SER A 247 -17.08 -22.85 -1.87
N SER A 248 -16.54 -23.32 -3.00
CA SER A 248 -16.45 -24.64 -3.65
C SER A 248 -15.17 -24.65 -4.49
N ALA A 249 -14.41 -25.75 -4.44
CA ALA A 249 -13.18 -25.92 -5.21
C ALA A 249 -13.48 -26.32 -6.66
N VAL A 250 -12.82 -25.64 -7.60
CA VAL A 250 -12.86 -25.97 -9.03
C VAL A 250 -12.00 -27.20 -9.28
N VAL A 251 -12.63 -28.22 -9.87
CA VAL A 251 -12.05 -29.52 -10.23
C VAL A 251 -11.16 -29.36 -11.47
N ASN A 252 -9.96 -29.91 -11.37
CA ASN A 252 -8.95 -30.00 -12.41
C ASN A 252 -9.33 -31.14 -13.38
N VAL A 253 -9.54 -30.84 -14.67
CA VAL A 253 -9.85 -31.84 -15.70
C VAL A 253 -8.54 -32.39 -16.28
N GLY A 254 -8.10 -33.53 -15.76
CA GLY A 254 -7.03 -34.34 -16.32
C GLY A 254 -7.59 -35.58 -17.03
N PHE A 255 -7.36 -35.67 -18.34
CA PHE A 255 -7.68 -36.80 -19.20
C PHE A 255 -7.17 -38.14 -18.62
N THR A 256 -8.05 -39.15 -18.54
CA THR A 256 -7.70 -40.53 -18.20
C THR A 256 -7.80 -41.44 -19.42
N GLY A 257 -6.64 -41.89 -19.92
CA GLY A 257 -6.52 -43.04 -20.81
C GLY A 257 -6.29 -44.31 -19.97
N LYS A 258 -7.19 -45.28 -20.09
CA LYS A 258 -7.12 -46.59 -19.42
C LYS A 258 -6.07 -47.48 -20.09
N THR A 259 -5.20 -48.11 -19.31
CA THR A 259 -4.82 -49.51 -19.54
C THR A 259 -4.41 -50.19 -18.24
N LYS A 260 -4.90 -51.42 -18.08
CA LYS A 260 -4.95 -52.25 -16.89
C LYS A 260 -4.03 -53.45 -17.13
N VAL A 261 -3.00 -53.67 -16.31
CA VAL A 261 -2.37 -55.00 -16.17
C VAL A 261 -1.93 -55.20 -14.71
N SER A 262 -2.13 -56.44 -14.27
CA SER A 262 -2.21 -57.02 -12.93
C SER A 262 -0.89 -57.51 -12.33
N ASN A 263 -0.93 -57.65 -10.99
CA ASN A 263 -0.04 -58.35 -10.05
C ASN A 263 0.85 -59.49 -10.58
N ILE A 264 2.03 -59.65 -9.94
CA ILE A 264 2.57 -60.92 -9.40
C ILE A 264 3.52 -60.60 -8.21
N ASN A 265 3.35 -61.34 -7.11
CA ASN A 265 4.23 -61.44 -5.95
C ASN A 265 5.43 -62.37 -6.26
N THR A 266 6.61 -62.08 -5.70
CA THR A 266 7.53 -63.14 -5.19
C THR A 266 8.50 -62.58 -4.15
N SER A 267 8.60 -63.31 -3.05
CA SER A 267 9.45 -63.13 -1.86
C SER A 267 10.77 -63.91 -1.97
N SER A 268 11.83 -63.42 -1.30
CA SER A 268 12.86 -64.21 -0.58
C SER A 268 13.79 -63.21 0.14
N ALA A 269 13.78 -63.04 1.45
CA ALA A 269 14.24 -63.93 2.54
C ALA A 269 15.78 -64.03 2.67
N GLY A 270 16.26 -63.62 3.85
CA GLY A 270 17.56 -63.97 4.45
C GLY A 270 18.50 -62.78 4.66
N ALA A 271 19.18 -62.57 5.79
CA ALA A 271 19.16 -63.19 7.11
C ALA A 271 20.27 -62.52 7.97
N ILE A 272 19.99 -62.23 9.26
CA ILE A 272 20.88 -62.43 10.46
C ILE A 272 22.11 -61.47 10.56
N ALA A 273 22.56 -60.85 11.67
CA ALA A 273 22.50 -61.06 13.13
C ALA A 273 22.80 -59.72 13.88
N ALA A 274 22.14 -59.44 15.02
CA ALA A 274 22.62 -59.54 16.43
C ALA A 274 23.57 -58.39 16.90
N ALA A 275 23.10 -57.49 17.78
CA ALA A 275 23.31 -57.45 19.26
C ALA A 275 24.74 -56.99 19.66
N ASN A 276 25.03 -56.11 20.64
CA ASN A 276 24.36 -55.77 21.89
C ASN A 276 24.93 -54.44 22.50
N ALA A 277 24.09 -53.75 23.28
CA ALA A 277 24.27 -52.93 24.50
C ALA A 277 25.57 -52.12 24.82
N LEU A 278 25.47 -50.83 25.22
CA LEU A 278 25.29 -50.37 26.63
C LEU A 278 25.53 -48.84 26.83
N ALA A 279 24.54 -48.18 27.45
CA ALA A 279 24.49 -46.97 28.29
C ALA A 279 25.48 -45.77 28.15
N SER A 280 24.90 -44.56 28.02
CA SER A 280 25.15 -43.45 28.95
C SER A 280 24.01 -42.42 28.89
N ALA A 281 23.55 -41.99 30.06
CA ALA A 281 22.45 -41.07 30.31
C ALA A 281 22.86 -39.59 30.14
N GLY A 282 21.89 -38.72 29.85
CA GLY A 282 22.06 -37.28 29.89
C GLY A 282 20.79 -36.53 29.47
N ASP A 283 19.99 -36.14 30.46
CA ASP A 283 18.76 -35.36 30.38
C ASP A 283 18.88 -34.08 29.54
N SER A 284 17.85 -33.82 28.71
CA SER A 284 17.21 -32.49 28.55
C SER A 284 15.98 -32.63 27.66
N ALA A 285 14.81 -32.61 28.29
CA ALA A 285 13.52 -32.72 27.64
C ALA A 285 13.21 -31.48 26.78
N SER A 286 13.32 -31.63 25.47
CA SER A 286 12.55 -30.87 24.49
C SER A 286 11.20 -31.54 24.31
N THR A 287 10.09 -30.87 24.65
CA THR A 287 8.75 -31.33 24.24
C THR A 287 8.23 -30.46 23.11
N ALA A 288 8.35 -31.02 21.90
CA ALA A 288 7.55 -30.62 20.76
C ALA A 288 6.12 -31.15 20.90
N SER A 289 5.20 -30.33 20.38
CA SER A 289 3.81 -30.59 19.99
C SER A 289 3.40 -32.06 19.80
N ALA A 290 2.39 -32.48 20.58
CA ALA A 290 1.47 -33.56 20.22
C ALA A 290 0.04 -33.04 20.34
N THR A 291 -0.72 -33.17 19.25
CA THR A 291 -2.16 -32.90 19.17
C THR A 291 -2.95 -34.07 19.72
N THR A 292 -3.63 -33.93 20.87
CA THR A 292 -5.04 -34.34 21.09
C THR A 292 -5.58 -33.76 22.41
N ASP A 293 -6.90 -33.57 22.45
CA ASP A 293 -7.78 -33.28 23.59
C ASP A 293 -8.02 -31.82 24.05
N SER A 294 -9.22 -31.38 23.67
CA SER A 294 -10.01 -30.28 24.23
C SER A 294 -10.32 -30.51 25.72
N ASN A 295 -9.47 -30.00 26.61
CA ASN A 295 -9.84 -29.36 27.88
C ASN A 295 -8.58 -28.96 28.69
N LYS A 296 -7.72 -28.12 28.10
CA LYS A 296 -6.74 -27.40 28.93
C LYS A 296 -7.50 -26.30 29.66
N LYS A 297 -7.78 -26.50 30.95
CA LYS A 297 -8.41 -25.51 31.82
C LYS A 297 -7.54 -24.25 31.77
N LEU A 298 -8.00 -23.22 31.06
CA LEU A 298 -7.31 -21.92 30.96
C LEU A 298 -6.96 -21.46 32.38
N SER A 299 -5.70 -21.11 32.60
CA SER A 299 -5.30 -20.55 33.89
C SER A 299 -6.08 -19.25 34.15
N VAL A 300 -6.39 -18.95 35.41
CA VAL A 300 -7.03 -17.67 35.78
C VAL A 300 -6.20 -16.49 35.27
N ASP A 301 -4.87 -16.63 35.29
CA ASP A 301 -3.94 -15.62 34.78
C ASP A 301 -4.04 -15.47 33.25
N GLU A 302 -4.07 -16.58 32.51
CA GLU A 302 -4.23 -16.58 31.04
C GLU A 302 -5.59 -16.00 30.62
N TYR A 303 -6.65 -16.28 31.40
CA TYR A 303 -7.95 -15.65 31.20
C TYR A 303 -7.90 -14.14 31.45
N SER A 304 -7.24 -13.70 32.52
CA SER A 304 -7.09 -12.27 32.83
C SER A 304 -6.35 -11.51 31.72
N GLU A 305 -5.27 -12.09 31.18
CA GLU A 305 -4.52 -11.49 30.06
C GLU A 305 -5.34 -11.47 28.77
N SER A 306 -6.06 -12.56 28.49
CA SER A 306 -6.92 -12.65 27.31
C SER A 306 -8.10 -11.66 27.38
N LEU A 307 -8.68 -11.48 28.57
CA LEU A 307 -9.75 -10.51 28.81
C LEU A 307 -9.24 -9.08 28.63
N ARG A 308 -8.09 -8.74 29.20
CA ARG A 308 -7.44 -7.44 29.01
C ARG A 308 -7.19 -7.17 27.53
N ASP A 309 -6.62 -8.12 26.79
CA ASP A 309 -6.31 -7.94 25.37
C ASP A 309 -7.60 -7.78 24.54
N PHE A 310 -8.67 -8.51 24.89
CA PHE A 310 -10.00 -8.32 24.31
C PHE A 310 -10.57 -6.92 24.61
N GLN A 311 -10.55 -6.47 25.86
CA GLN A 311 -11.02 -5.14 26.26
C GLN A 311 -10.22 -4.03 25.56
N CYS A 312 -8.88 -4.14 25.51
CA CYS A 312 -8.01 -3.25 24.74
C CYS A 312 -8.39 -3.20 23.25
N SER A 313 -8.74 -4.34 22.65
CA SER A 313 -9.17 -4.39 21.24
C SER A 313 -10.51 -3.68 20.98
N MET A 314 -11.31 -3.46 22.03
CA MET A 314 -12.62 -2.79 21.96
C MET A 314 -12.52 -1.29 22.24
N LEU A 315 -11.52 -0.83 23.00
CA LEU A 315 -11.33 0.60 23.33
C LEU A 315 -11.37 1.50 22.09
N THR A 316 -10.75 1.10 20.99
CA THR A 316 -10.66 1.92 19.77
C THR A 316 -11.95 1.94 18.94
N LYS A 317 -12.94 1.09 19.26
CA LYS A 317 -14.15 0.87 18.44
C LYS A 317 -15.44 1.37 19.09
N LEU A 318 -15.42 1.67 20.38
CA LEU A 318 -16.59 2.07 21.15
C LEU A 318 -16.74 3.59 21.20
N ASP A 319 -17.93 4.06 21.57
CA ASP A 319 -18.17 5.45 21.92
C ASP A 319 -17.32 5.84 23.15
N TYR A 320 -16.88 7.11 23.23
CA TYR A 320 -15.98 7.59 24.28
C TYR A 320 -16.45 7.22 25.70
N ASP A 321 -17.73 7.47 26.03
CA ASP A 321 -18.27 7.21 27.37
C ASP A 321 -18.18 5.73 27.80
N LYS A 322 -18.24 4.81 26.83
CA LYS A 322 -18.12 3.36 27.09
C LYS A 322 -16.64 2.96 27.12
N ALA A 323 -15.83 3.54 26.25
CA ALA A 323 -14.39 3.30 26.21
C ALA A 323 -13.71 3.76 27.51
N GLU A 324 -14.11 4.91 28.07
CA GLU A 324 -13.59 5.44 29.34
C GLU A 324 -13.85 4.47 30.51
N LYS A 325 -15.07 3.93 30.62
CA LYS A 325 -15.42 2.95 31.67
C LYS A 325 -14.58 1.67 31.57
N ILE A 326 -14.44 1.12 30.35
CA ILE A 326 -13.63 -0.09 30.13
C ILE A 326 -12.15 0.21 30.40
N TYR A 327 -11.68 1.39 30.05
CA TYR A 327 -10.33 1.82 30.35
C TYR A 327 -10.06 1.87 31.86
N ASP A 328 -10.99 2.43 32.65
CA ASP A 328 -10.86 2.48 34.10
C ASP A 328 -10.80 1.07 34.71
N GLU A 329 -11.60 0.13 34.21
CA GLU A 329 -11.54 -1.29 34.60
C GLU A 329 -10.18 -1.92 34.26
N ILE A 330 -9.65 -1.67 33.06
CA ILE A 330 -8.34 -2.20 32.64
C ILE A 330 -7.22 -1.65 33.53
N ILE A 331 -7.21 -0.35 33.81
CA ILE A 331 -6.15 0.27 34.62
C ILE A 331 -6.26 -0.14 36.08
N ALA A 332 -7.49 -0.32 36.61
CA ALA A 332 -7.70 -0.86 37.96
C ALA A 332 -7.16 -2.29 38.09
N ALA A 333 -7.38 -3.14 37.08
CA ALA A 333 -6.91 -4.53 37.08
C ALA A 333 -5.42 -4.67 36.71
N HIS A 334 -4.91 -3.82 35.83
CA HIS A 334 -3.55 -3.90 35.27
C HIS A 334 -2.86 -2.51 35.21
N PRO A 335 -2.44 -1.94 36.35
CA PRO A 335 -1.90 -0.57 36.41
C PRO A 335 -0.64 -0.33 35.57
N LYS A 336 0.12 -1.38 35.26
CA LYS A 336 1.36 -1.31 34.46
C LYS A 336 1.12 -1.46 32.95
N HIS A 337 -0.13 -1.63 32.51
CA HIS A 337 -0.45 -1.83 31.10
C HIS A 337 -0.55 -0.50 30.33
N LEU A 338 0.61 0.10 30.05
CA LEU A 338 0.70 1.42 29.41
C LEU A 338 0.01 1.52 28.05
N SER A 339 -0.15 0.40 27.34
CA SER A 339 -0.80 0.39 26.02
C SER A 339 -2.28 0.80 26.08
N ALA A 340 -2.97 0.62 27.21
CA ALA A 340 -4.35 1.07 27.36
C ALA A 340 -4.51 2.60 27.28
N HIS A 341 -3.56 3.37 27.81
CA HIS A 341 -3.58 4.84 27.71
C HIS A 341 -3.54 5.31 26.25
N LEU A 342 -2.67 4.71 25.43
CA LEU A 342 -2.55 5.04 24.00
C LEU A 342 -3.83 4.67 23.23
N LEU A 343 -4.42 3.52 23.53
CA LEU A 343 -5.66 3.09 22.88
C LEU A 343 -6.84 4.00 23.22
N LEU A 344 -6.93 4.51 24.45
CA LEU A 344 -7.93 5.51 24.81
C LEU A 344 -7.66 6.85 24.12
N ILE A 345 -6.40 7.30 24.03
CA ILE A 345 -6.04 8.51 23.24
C ILE A 345 -6.48 8.34 21.78
N GLN A 346 -6.23 7.18 21.18
CA GLN A 346 -6.64 6.89 19.80
C GLN A 346 -8.18 6.93 19.66
N ASN A 347 -8.93 6.47 20.66
CA ASN A 347 -10.39 6.57 20.68
C ASN A 347 -10.85 8.04 20.77
N ILE A 348 -10.26 8.82 21.67
CA ILE A 348 -10.56 10.25 21.83
C ILE A 348 -10.31 10.99 20.52
N GLU A 349 -9.19 10.73 19.85
CA GLU A 349 -8.88 11.37 18.57
C GLU A 349 -9.84 10.95 17.45
N SER A 350 -10.32 9.71 17.43
CA SER A 350 -11.24 9.27 16.38
C SER A 350 -12.68 9.76 16.58
N THR A 351 -13.12 9.89 17.84
CA THR A 351 -14.50 10.22 18.21
C THR A 351 -14.73 11.70 18.51
N GLU A 352 -13.77 12.35 19.18
CA GLU A 352 -13.94 13.69 19.77
C GLU A 352 -13.09 14.77 19.09
N MET A 353 -12.02 14.42 18.37
CA MET A 353 -11.11 15.41 17.79
C MET A 353 -10.77 15.16 16.32
N LYS A 354 -11.35 15.95 15.40
CA LYS A 354 -10.98 15.88 13.98
C LYS A 354 -9.46 16.10 13.80
N VAL A 355 -8.80 15.16 13.10
CA VAL A 355 -7.39 15.31 12.72
C VAL A 355 -7.28 16.50 11.77
N GLN A 356 -6.54 17.51 12.18
CA GLN A 356 -6.33 18.75 11.43
C GLN A 356 -4.86 19.17 11.54
N TYR A 357 -4.35 19.74 10.46
CA TYR A 357 -3.01 20.33 10.40
C TYR A 357 -2.99 21.74 11.01
N PRO A 358 -1.80 22.29 11.34
CA PRO A 358 -1.69 23.48 12.18
C PRO A 358 -2.44 24.72 11.66
N PHE A 359 -2.23 25.14 10.41
CA PHE A 359 -2.92 26.32 9.87
C PHE A 359 -4.41 26.04 9.66
N THR A 360 -4.76 24.83 9.22
CA THR A 360 -6.16 24.41 9.07
C THR A 360 -6.90 24.48 10.42
N PHE A 361 -6.25 24.02 11.49
CA PHE A 361 -6.77 24.12 12.85
C PHE A 361 -6.92 25.57 13.28
N ALA A 362 -5.87 26.38 13.15
CA ALA A 362 -5.90 27.80 13.52
C ALA A 362 -6.99 28.58 12.78
N LYS A 363 -7.14 28.31 11.47
CA LYS A 363 -8.20 28.90 10.65
C LYS A 363 -9.59 28.48 11.11
N SER A 364 -9.79 27.20 11.46
CA SER A 364 -11.08 26.71 11.96
C SER A 364 -11.54 27.40 13.25
N LEU A 365 -10.60 27.87 14.08
CA LEU A 365 -10.91 28.69 15.25
C LEU A 365 -11.33 30.11 14.86
N GLY A 366 -10.70 30.67 13.81
CA GLY A 366 -11.00 32.01 13.29
C GLY A 366 -12.26 32.10 12.43
N GLU A 367 -12.62 31.08 11.67
CA GLU A 367 -13.87 31.02 10.90
C GLU A 367 -15.09 30.94 11.81
N LYS A 368 -15.01 30.14 12.89
CA LYS A 368 -16.02 30.19 13.98
C LYS A 368 -16.14 31.59 14.61
N ASN A 369 -15.10 32.42 14.55
CA ASN A 369 -15.14 33.82 14.99
C ASN A 369 -15.63 34.81 13.91
N LYS A 370 -15.62 34.45 12.62
CA LYS A 370 -16.03 35.30 11.49
C LYS A 370 -17.49 35.12 11.08
N ASP A 371 -18.10 33.97 11.36
CA ASP A 371 -19.55 33.80 11.23
C ASP A 371 -20.34 34.76 12.17
N ASN A 372 -19.64 35.42 13.11
CA ASN A 372 -20.14 36.49 13.98
C ASN A 372 -20.07 37.90 13.36
N ASN A 373 -19.65 38.09 12.09
CA ASN A 373 -19.73 39.40 11.44
C ASN A 373 -19.97 39.32 9.92
N THR A 374 -21.14 39.85 9.54
CA THR A 374 -21.59 40.28 8.20
C THR A 374 -21.98 39.23 7.15
N PHE A 375 -23.30 39.08 6.98
CA PHE A 375 -23.94 39.09 5.66
C PHE A 375 -25.14 40.05 5.68
N ASN A 376 -24.91 41.30 5.31
CA ASN A 376 -25.97 42.17 4.82
C ASN A 376 -25.39 42.97 3.67
N CYS A 377 -25.81 42.65 2.45
CA CYS A 377 -25.49 43.43 1.27
C CYS A 377 -26.78 43.62 0.45
N THR A 378 -27.34 44.82 0.54
CA THR A 378 -28.18 45.53 -0.44
C THR A 378 -27.76 47.01 -0.29
N THR A 379 -27.55 47.86 -1.30
CA THR A 379 -27.91 47.97 -2.74
C THR A 379 -26.76 48.69 -3.50
N ASP A 380 -26.64 48.64 -4.83
CA ASP A 380 -27.34 49.46 -5.86
C ASP A 380 -27.34 48.74 -7.23
N GLY A 381 -28.36 48.82 -8.10
CA GLY A 381 -29.63 49.56 -8.04
C GLY A 381 -30.60 49.27 -9.20
N THR A 382 -31.75 49.95 -9.12
CA THR A 382 -32.78 50.24 -10.15
C THR A 382 -33.82 49.16 -10.49
N THR A 383 -35.02 49.26 -9.91
CA THR A 383 -36.27 49.68 -10.60
C THR A 383 -37.50 49.64 -9.66
N THR A 384 -38.30 50.69 -9.78
CA THR A 384 -39.67 50.97 -9.29
C THR A 384 -40.58 49.79 -8.92
N SER A 385 -41.20 49.83 -7.73
CA SER A 385 -42.67 49.85 -7.56
C SER A 385 -43.08 49.95 -6.08
N THR A 386 -44.20 50.61 -5.86
CA THR A 386 -44.88 50.94 -4.61
C THR A 386 -45.59 49.73 -3.99
N GLY A 387 -45.49 49.56 -2.66
CA GLY A 387 -46.36 48.68 -1.88
C GLY A 387 -46.04 48.74 -0.39
N THR A 388 -46.93 49.34 0.39
CA THR A 388 -46.98 49.32 1.86
C THR A 388 -47.33 47.91 2.35
N ASP A 389 -46.63 47.36 3.34
CA ASP A 389 -47.22 46.48 4.36
C ASP A 389 -46.30 46.29 5.57
N THR A 390 -46.94 46.35 6.74
CA THR A 390 -46.37 46.29 8.09
C THR A 390 -46.40 44.84 8.59
N ALA A 391 -45.28 44.25 9.03
CA ALA A 391 -45.31 43.00 9.81
C ALA A 391 -44.06 42.80 10.70
N SER A 392 -44.31 42.91 12.01
CA SER A 392 -43.70 42.23 13.16
C SER A 392 -42.33 41.56 13.01
N GLY A 393 -41.35 42.14 13.71
CA GLY A 393 -40.04 41.53 13.95
C GLY A 393 -40.11 40.34 14.92
N THR A 394 -39.26 39.35 14.64
CA THR A 394 -38.77 38.40 15.65
C THR A 394 -37.25 38.60 15.69
N SER A 395 -36.77 39.16 16.80
CA SER A 395 -35.35 39.38 17.06
C SER A 395 -34.62 38.04 17.23
N TYR A 396 -33.66 37.75 16.35
CA TYR A 396 -32.66 36.70 16.57
C TYR A 396 -31.68 37.18 17.65
N SER A 397 -31.52 36.39 18.72
CA SER A 397 -30.66 36.70 19.87
C SER A 397 -29.23 36.16 19.67
N PRO A 398 -28.18 36.99 19.70
CA PRO A 398 -26.76 36.58 19.56
C PRO A 398 -26.23 35.64 20.66
N ALA A 399 -26.95 35.53 21.78
CA ALA A 399 -26.47 34.82 22.97
C ALA A 399 -26.47 33.27 22.86
N ALA A 400 -27.19 32.70 21.89
CA ALA A 400 -27.29 31.24 21.74
C ALA A 400 -26.07 30.64 21.02
N ASP A 401 -25.53 31.32 20.00
CA ASP A 401 -24.37 30.85 19.23
C ASP A 401 -23.04 31.08 19.98
N ASP A 402 -22.91 32.19 20.72
CA ASP A 402 -21.75 32.45 21.59
C ASP A 402 -21.59 31.40 22.71
N ASN A 403 -22.71 30.89 23.23
CA ASN A 403 -22.69 29.82 24.24
C ASN A 403 -22.24 28.48 23.64
N LYS A 404 -22.70 28.15 22.43
CA LYS A 404 -22.32 26.91 21.73
C LYS A 404 -20.84 26.90 21.34
N GLN A 405 -20.28 28.03 20.92
CA GLN A 405 -18.87 28.15 20.57
C GLN A 405 -17.95 28.07 21.81
N LYS A 406 -18.36 28.68 22.93
CA LYS A 406 -17.65 28.53 24.21
C LYS A 406 -17.66 27.09 24.69
N ASP A 407 -18.78 26.39 24.51
CA ASP A 407 -18.94 24.98 24.88
C ASP A 407 -18.05 24.06 24.02
N ASP A 408 -18.02 24.26 22.70
CA ASP A 408 -17.12 23.55 21.77
C ASP A 408 -15.63 23.72 22.13
N ASN A 409 -15.21 24.97 22.40
CA ASN A 409 -13.83 25.27 22.77
C ASN A 409 -13.47 24.70 24.14
N GLN A 410 -14.44 24.67 25.06
CA GLN A 410 -14.25 24.06 26.38
C GLN A 410 -14.14 22.53 26.27
N LYS A 411 -14.95 21.90 25.42
CA LYS A 411 -14.87 20.47 25.13
C LYS A 411 -13.49 20.12 24.57
N LEU A 412 -13.00 20.89 23.59
CA LEU A 412 -11.69 20.68 22.99
C LEU A 412 -10.55 20.86 24.00
N ARG A 413 -10.64 21.84 24.90
CA ARG A 413 -9.69 22.00 26.02
C ARG A 413 -9.68 20.78 26.94
N ASN A 414 -10.85 20.34 27.39
CA ASN A 414 -10.97 19.18 28.28
C ASN A 414 -10.38 17.92 27.62
N VAL A 415 -10.69 17.70 26.34
CA VAL A 415 -10.17 16.59 25.55
C VAL A 415 -8.65 16.64 25.42
N ALA A 416 -8.08 17.78 25.03
CA ALA A 416 -6.63 17.92 24.87
C ALA A 416 -5.88 17.73 26.20
N THR A 417 -6.40 18.29 27.30
CA THR A 417 -5.84 18.08 28.65
C THR A 417 -5.89 16.61 29.08
N THR A 418 -6.97 15.90 28.77
CA THR A 418 -7.07 14.47 29.03
C THR A 418 -6.03 13.68 28.24
N VAL A 419 -5.81 14.01 26.96
CA VAL A 419 -4.77 13.36 26.13
C VAL A 419 -3.38 13.56 26.73
N VAL A 420 -3.03 14.79 27.15
CA VAL A 420 -1.74 15.08 27.81
C VAL A 420 -1.58 14.23 29.07
N ARG A 421 -2.60 14.21 29.94
CA ARG A 421 -2.57 13.43 31.19
C ARG A 421 -2.36 11.94 30.94
N LEU A 422 -3.06 11.36 29.97
CA LEU A 422 -2.93 9.94 29.62
C LEU A 422 -1.55 9.61 29.06
N ALA A 423 -1.01 10.47 28.18
CA ALA A 423 0.30 10.28 27.59
C ALA A 423 1.43 10.45 28.62
N ASP A 424 1.27 11.35 29.59
CA ASP A 424 2.23 11.51 30.70
C ASP A 424 2.40 10.24 31.53
N HIS A 425 1.34 9.45 31.73
CA HIS A 425 1.46 8.16 32.40
C HIS A 425 2.35 7.20 31.61
N VAL A 426 2.26 7.21 30.27
CA VAL A 426 3.11 6.39 29.39
C VAL A 426 4.56 6.89 29.40
N ILE A 427 4.77 8.20 29.33
CA ILE A 427 6.11 8.81 29.30
C ILE A 427 6.85 8.55 30.63
N LYS A 428 6.19 8.73 31.78
CA LYS A 428 6.76 8.47 33.11
C LYS A 428 6.95 6.98 33.39
N GLY A 429 6.09 6.13 32.83
CA GLY A 429 6.16 4.68 32.96
C GLY A 429 7.22 4.01 32.07
N THR A 430 7.83 4.75 31.14
CA THR A 430 8.81 4.21 30.19
C THR A 430 10.24 4.59 30.60
N ASP A 431 11.13 3.61 30.69
CA ASP A 431 12.55 3.83 30.94
C ASP A 431 13.27 4.28 29.66
N LYS A 432 13.47 5.61 29.54
CA LYS A 432 14.08 6.23 28.37
C LYS A 432 15.57 5.87 28.23
N ASP A 433 16.28 5.77 29.35
CA ASP A 433 17.72 5.53 29.35
C ASP A 433 18.03 4.08 28.97
N ALA A 434 17.23 3.13 29.46
CA ALA A 434 17.34 1.73 29.04
C ALA A 434 17.09 1.56 27.54
N LEU A 435 16.12 2.28 26.96
CA LEU A 435 15.85 2.25 25.53
C LEU A 435 17.02 2.83 24.71
N LEU A 436 17.54 3.99 25.10
CA LEU A 436 18.68 4.60 24.42
C LEU A 436 19.94 3.73 24.51
N ALA A 437 20.21 3.14 25.67
CA ALA A 437 21.31 2.20 25.85
C ALA A 437 21.17 0.97 24.95
N PHE A 438 19.96 0.41 24.82
CA PHE A 438 19.69 -0.72 23.93
C PHE A 438 19.98 -0.39 22.46
N TYR A 439 19.53 0.77 21.96
CA TYR A 439 19.82 1.18 20.57
C TYR A 439 21.26 1.65 20.34
N GLY A 440 22.01 1.94 21.40
CA GLY A 440 23.45 2.20 21.34
C GLY A 440 24.30 0.94 21.12
N LEU A 441 23.75 -0.26 21.37
CA LEU A 441 24.44 -1.54 21.16
C LEU A 441 24.43 -1.92 19.67
N LYS A 442 25.62 -2.27 19.12
CA LYS A 442 25.74 -2.68 17.71
C LYS A 442 25.07 -4.03 17.41
N SER A 443 25.20 -4.99 18.33
CA SER A 443 24.61 -6.33 18.21
C SER A 443 24.34 -6.92 19.59
N ASP A 444 23.11 -7.42 19.80
CA ASP A 444 22.75 -8.16 21.01
C ASP A 444 23.11 -9.64 20.82
N THR A 445 24.00 -10.17 21.66
CA THR A 445 24.51 -11.54 21.59
C THR A 445 23.71 -12.54 22.42
N ARG A 446 22.66 -12.10 23.12
CA ARG A 446 21.82 -12.97 23.95
C ARG A 446 21.01 -13.95 23.09
N PRO A 447 20.72 -15.17 23.61
CA PRO A 447 19.97 -16.19 22.86
C PRO A 447 18.52 -15.79 22.55
N ASP A 448 17.94 -14.86 23.32
CA ASP A 448 16.58 -14.32 23.17
C ASP A 448 16.54 -12.91 22.54
N ALA A 449 17.65 -12.47 21.92
CA ALA A 449 17.81 -11.14 21.34
C ALA A 449 16.65 -10.71 20.41
N ALA A 450 16.09 -11.63 19.61
CA ALA A 450 14.97 -11.33 18.73
C ALA A 450 13.69 -10.92 19.50
N LYS A 451 13.39 -11.60 20.62
CA LYS A 451 12.23 -11.32 21.46
C LYS A 451 12.43 -10.04 22.25
N ILE A 452 13.63 -9.82 22.78
CA ILE A 452 14.00 -8.58 23.48
C ILE A 452 13.87 -7.39 22.53
N LYS A 453 14.42 -7.48 21.31
CA LYS A 453 14.32 -6.44 20.30
C LYS A 453 12.87 -6.10 19.98
N SER A 454 12.01 -7.10 19.77
CA SER A 454 10.59 -6.87 19.52
C SER A 454 9.90 -6.14 20.68
N ASN A 455 10.27 -6.43 21.93
CA ASN A 455 9.71 -5.74 23.10
C ASN A 455 10.21 -4.30 23.21
N MET A 456 11.51 -4.07 23.00
CA MET A 456 12.11 -2.73 23.02
C MET A 456 11.59 -1.85 21.88
N ASP A 457 11.44 -2.41 20.67
CA ASP A 457 10.81 -1.73 19.53
C ASP A 457 9.37 -1.31 19.86
N LYS A 458 8.60 -2.15 20.58
CA LYS A 458 7.25 -1.84 21.04
C LYS A 458 7.24 -0.70 22.05
N GLN A 459 8.09 -0.76 23.08
CA GLN A 459 8.21 0.31 24.08
C GLN A 459 8.64 1.64 23.47
N ARG A 460 9.64 1.64 22.56
CA ARG A 460 10.05 2.83 21.80
C ARG A 460 8.88 3.41 21.00
N ASN A 461 8.14 2.58 20.27
CA ASN A 461 7.02 3.05 19.46
C ASN A 461 5.91 3.68 20.32
N ASN A 462 5.59 3.05 21.45
CA ASN A 462 4.61 3.58 22.40
C ASN A 462 5.05 4.93 22.99
N LEU A 463 6.34 5.08 23.33
CA LEU A 463 6.90 6.34 23.82
C LEU A 463 6.82 7.43 22.75
N LEU A 464 7.21 7.13 21.51
CA LEU A 464 7.14 8.08 20.39
C LEU A 464 5.70 8.53 20.12
N GLU A 465 4.76 7.60 20.17
CA GLU A 465 3.34 7.92 20.03
C GLU A 465 2.88 8.84 21.15
N ALA A 466 3.16 8.50 22.41
CA ALA A 466 2.82 9.34 23.57
C ALA A 466 3.39 10.77 23.43
N LEU A 467 4.69 10.91 23.17
CA LEU A 467 5.35 12.22 23.00
C LEU A 467 4.74 13.02 21.84
N THR A 468 4.46 12.36 20.71
CA THR A 468 3.83 12.99 19.54
C THR A 468 2.43 13.50 19.88
N LYS A 469 1.62 12.70 20.57
CA LYS A 469 0.26 13.07 20.96
C LYS A 469 0.25 14.19 21.99
N THR A 470 1.12 14.13 23.01
CA THR A 470 1.30 15.21 23.99
C THR A 470 1.68 16.52 23.32
N GLY A 471 2.72 16.49 22.46
CA GLY A 471 3.19 17.70 21.78
C GLY A 471 2.13 18.32 20.87
N ILE A 472 1.35 17.52 20.15
CA ILE A 472 0.23 18.03 19.33
C ILE A 472 -0.87 18.61 20.21
N ALA A 473 -1.23 17.95 21.31
CA ALA A 473 -2.28 18.42 22.22
C ALA A 473 -1.89 19.76 22.86
N ILE A 474 -0.66 19.90 23.35
CA ILE A 474 -0.13 21.15 23.90
C ILE A 474 -0.10 22.25 22.82
N ALA A 475 0.37 21.94 21.61
CA ALA A 475 0.40 22.93 20.53
C ALA A 475 -1.00 23.41 20.13
N LYS A 476 -2.01 22.52 20.15
CA LYS A 476 -3.42 22.88 19.94
C LYS A 476 -3.96 23.76 21.05
N LEU A 477 -3.71 23.42 22.32
CA LEU A 477 -4.08 24.23 23.49
C LEU A 477 -3.45 25.62 23.40
N ALA A 478 -2.16 25.69 23.08
CA ALA A 478 -1.45 26.97 22.99
C ALA A 478 -1.98 27.85 21.84
N THR A 479 -2.43 27.22 20.75
CA THR A 479 -3.07 27.91 19.62
C THR A 479 -4.49 28.39 19.99
N LEU A 480 -5.24 27.62 20.78
CA LEU A 480 -6.57 28.02 21.29
C LEU A 480 -6.50 29.23 22.22
N GLU A 481 -5.50 29.27 23.08
CA GLU A 481 -5.32 30.31 24.10
C GLU A 481 -4.54 31.53 23.58
N ASN A 482 -4.05 31.47 22.33
CA ASN A 482 -3.17 32.48 21.73
C ASN A 482 -1.88 32.76 22.55
N ASN A 483 -1.41 31.77 23.33
CA ASN A 483 -0.22 31.83 24.18
C ASN A 483 0.89 30.88 23.72
N VAL A 484 0.97 30.63 22.40
CA VAL A 484 1.95 29.77 21.73
C VAL A 484 3.40 30.01 22.21
N LYS A 485 3.75 31.26 22.54
CA LYS A 485 5.10 31.63 23.01
C LYS A 485 5.45 31.07 24.39
N GLU A 486 4.48 30.91 25.28
CA GLU A 486 4.71 30.46 26.66
C GLU A 486 4.99 28.95 26.72
N HIS A 487 4.45 28.18 25.77
CA HIS A 487 4.60 26.73 25.68
C HIS A 487 5.75 26.29 24.76
N LEU A 488 6.54 27.24 24.22
CA LEU A 488 7.55 26.96 23.20
C LEU A 488 8.70 26.11 23.75
N GLU A 489 9.17 26.39 24.97
CA GLU A 489 10.24 25.63 25.62
C GLU A 489 9.82 24.17 25.90
N GLU A 490 8.58 23.95 26.33
CA GLU A 490 8.03 22.61 26.56
C GLU A 490 7.96 21.81 25.25
N LEU A 491 7.48 22.42 24.17
CA LEU A 491 7.41 21.80 22.85
C LEU A 491 8.79 21.51 22.25
N ASP A 492 9.77 22.38 22.48
CA ASP A 492 11.16 22.17 22.08
C ASP A 492 11.77 20.98 22.81
N ASN A 493 11.51 20.85 24.11
CA ASN A 493 11.97 19.71 24.90
C ASN A 493 11.37 18.39 24.38
N ILE A 494 10.06 18.35 24.09
CA ILE A 494 9.39 17.17 23.50
C ILE A 494 10.01 16.83 22.15
N TYR A 495 10.25 17.82 21.28
CA TYR A 495 10.87 17.61 19.98
C TYR A 495 12.30 17.07 20.11
N MET A 496 13.10 17.62 21.02
CA MET A 496 14.45 17.14 21.31
C MET A 496 14.46 15.71 21.85
N GLU A 497 13.45 15.31 22.63
CA GLU A 497 13.31 13.93 23.07
C GLU A 497 12.98 12.97 21.91
N ILE A 498 12.06 13.35 21.01
CA ILE A 498 11.67 12.53 19.87
C ILE A 498 12.84 12.28 18.93
N ILE A 499 13.60 13.32 18.58
CA ILE A 499 14.69 13.20 17.60
C ILE A 499 15.87 12.35 18.08
N LYS A 500 15.98 12.07 19.39
CA LYS A 500 16.97 11.12 19.93
C LYS A 500 16.72 9.69 19.44
N PHE A 501 15.46 9.36 19.11
CA PHE A 501 15.08 8.00 18.72
C PHE A 501 14.86 7.86 17.22
N VAL A 502 14.27 8.87 16.56
CA VAL A 502 13.82 8.79 15.16
C VAL A 502 13.93 10.16 14.47
N ASP A 503 14.19 10.19 13.16
CA ASP A 503 14.23 11.41 12.36
C ASP A 503 12.85 12.11 12.29
N ALA A 504 12.86 13.45 12.23
CA ALA A 504 11.64 14.27 12.20
C ALA A 504 10.72 14.01 10.98
N ASN A 505 11.23 13.40 9.90
CA ASN A 505 10.43 13.05 8.72
C ASN A 505 9.78 11.66 8.81
N ASP A 506 9.99 10.90 9.89
CA ASP A 506 9.37 9.59 10.03
C ASP A 506 7.84 9.73 10.16
N SER A 507 7.12 8.84 9.46
CA SER A 507 5.66 8.79 9.39
C SER A 507 4.95 8.85 10.75
N LYS A 508 5.59 8.39 11.84
CA LYS A 508 5.01 8.37 13.18
C LYS A 508 5.05 9.73 13.87
N VAL A 509 6.02 10.58 13.55
CA VAL A 509 6.32 11.83 14.28
C VAL A 509 6.18 13.08 13.41
N ILE A 510 6.06 12.91 12.09
CA ILE A 510 6.02 14.01 11.12
C ILE A 510 4.86 14.99 11.38
N GLN A 511 3.73 14.50 11.89
CA GLN A 511 2.60 15.35 12.27
C GLN A 511 2.97 16.32 13.39
N PHE A 512 3.66 15.85 14.43
CA PHE A 512 4.15 16.74 15.50
C PHE A 512 5.26 17.65 14.99
N SER A 513 6.15 17.17 14.13
CA SER A 513 7.19 18.01 13.51
C SER A 513 6.60 19.18 12.73
N LEU A 514 5.43 19.00 12.11
CA LEU A 514 4.68 20.06 11.46
C LEU A 514 4.14 21.10 12.47
N TRP A 515 3.57 20.63 13.59
CA TRP A 515 3.13 21.50 14.69
C TRP A 515 4.27 22.27 15.32
N HIS A 516 5.40 21.63 15.60
CA HIS A 516 6.62 22.29 16.08
C HIS A 516 7.08 23.38 15.09
N ALA A 517 7.12 23.09 13.79
CA ALA A 517 7.51 24.09 12.78
C ALA A 517 6.52 25.27 12.73
N TYR A 518 5.22 25.02 12.92
CA TYR A 518 4.18 26.05 12.99
C TYR A 518 4.35 26.98 14.20
N VAL A 519 4.58 26.43 15.39
CA VAL A 519 4.79 27.17 16.64
C VAL A 519 6.00 28.10 16.55
N HIS A 520 7.04 27.69 15.81
CA HIS A 520 8.22 28.51 15.49
C HIS A 520 8.02 29.49 14.31
N GLY A 521 6.88 29.46 13.62
CA GLY A 521 6.64 30.27 12.42
C GLY A 521 7.47 29.87 11.20
N GLN A 522 8.02 28.66 11.16
CA GLN A 522 8.97 28.19 10.14
C GLN A 522 8.25 27.51 8.95
N CYS A 523 7.59 28.30 8.11
CA CYS A 523 6.79 27.82 6.97
C CYS A 523 7.58 26.95 5.97
N GLY A 524 8.88 27.20 5.77
CA GLY A 524 9.71 26.38 4.87
C GLY A 524 9.90 24.93 5.35
N ARG A 525 10.04 24.71 6.66
CA ARG A 525 10.05 23.36 7.23
C ARG A 525 8.68 22.70 7.10
N MET A 526 7.61 23.47 7.30
CA MET A 526 6.25 22.95 7.14
C MET A 526 6.01 22.40 5.74
N TYR A 527 6.40 23.17 4.71
CA TYR A 527 6.34 22.70 3.32
C TYR A 527 7.13 21.41 3.10
N LYS A 528 8.35 21.31 3.65
CA LYS A 528 9.19 20.11 3.52
C LYS A 528 8.53 18.86 4.14
N TYR A 529 7.95 18.99 5.33
CA TYR A 529 7.23 17.88 5.98
C TYR A 529 5.95 17.54 5.21
N LEU A 530 5.23 18.53 4.71
CA LEU A 530 4.01 18.33 3.93
C LEU A 530 4.30 17.61 2.60
N GLN A 531 5.44 17.88 1.95
CA GLN A 531 5.88 17.13 0.77
C GLN A 531 6.06 15.63 1.06
N LYS A 532 6.61 15.29 2.23
CA LYS A 532 6.73 13.89 2.65
C LYS A 532 5.38 13.23 2.89
N LEU A 533 4.43 13.97 3.46
CA LEU A 533 3.05 13.49 3.60
C LEU A 533 2.39 13.25 2.22
N PHE A 534 2.64 14.10 1.22
CA PHE A 534 2.16 13.91 -0.15
C PHE A 534 2.72 12.66 -0.83
N ASP A 535 4.00 12.34 -0.56
CA ASP A 535 4.66 11.14 -1.10
C ASP A 535 4.02 9.85 -0.54
N ASP A 536 3.52 9.88 0.70
CA ASP A 536 2.86 8.74 1.35
C ASP A 536 1.38 8.62 0.98
N LYS A 537 0.62 9.72 1.10
CA LYS A 537 -0.80 9.76 0.77
C LYS A 537 -1.19 11.15 0.28
N ARG A 538 -1.74 11.26 -0.92
CA ARG A 538 -2.36 12.51 -1.38
C ARG A 538 -3.77 12.62 -0.83
N SER A 539 -3.99 13.55 0.10
CA SER A 539 -5.30 13.84 0.67
C SER A 539 -5.63 15.31 0.50
N ARG A 540 -6.92 15.66 0.51
CA ARG A 540 -7.36 17.03 0.31
C ARG A 540 -6.86 17.96 1.42
N GLU A 541 -6.81 17.44 2.64
CA GLU A 541 -6.33 18.15 3.83
C GLU A 541 -4.87 18.61 3.66
N HIS A 542 -4.03 17.85 2.94
CA HIS A 542 -2.66 18.29 2.62
C HIS A 542 -2.65 19.50 1.69
N TYR A 543 -3.53 19.54 0.69
CA TYR A 543 -3.62 20.68 -0.22
C TYR A 543 -4.20 21.91 0.47
N ASP A 544 -5.20 21.72 1.33
CA ASP A 544 -5.79 22.81 2.12
C ASP A 544 -4.74 23.43 3.05
N GLU A 545 -3.93 22.60 3.72
CA GLU A 545 -2.81 23.09 4.55
C GLU A 545 -1.74 23.81 3.71
N LEU A 546 -1.38 23.27 2.55
CA LEU A 546 -0.41 23.92 1.63
C LEU A 546 -0.91 25.29 1.16
N ASN A 547 -2.21 25.40 0.89
CA ASN A 547 -2.86 26.63 0.50
C ASN A 547 -2.77 27.70 1.60
N LEU A 548 -2.92 27.31 2.86
CA LEU A 548 -2.78 28.21 4.01
C LEU A 548 -1.33 28.59 4.32
N ILE A 549 -0.37 27.68 4.11
CA ILE A 549 1.06 28.03 4.17
C ILE A 549 1.40 29.08 3.12
N ALA A 550 0.87 28.95 1.89
CA ALA A 550 1.06 29.95 0.84
C ALA A 550 0.43 31.31 1.19
N GLU A 551 -0.75 31.30 1.83
CA GLU A 551 -1.41 32.51 2.35
C GLU A 551 -0.57 33.20 3.43
N ALA A 552 -0.06 32.45 4.40
CA ALA A 552 0.81 32.98 5.46
C ALA A 552 2.09 33.62 4.90
N LEU A 553 2.63 33.08 3.81
CA LEU A 553 3.79 33.63 3.08
C LEU A 553 3.43 34.76 2.11
N LYS A 554 2.13 35.07 1.91
CA LYS A 554 1.62 36.06 0.94
C LYS A 554 1.99 35.73 -0.51
N TYR A 555 2.00 34.45 -0.86
CA TYR A 555 2.27 33.97 -2.21
C TYR A 555 0.96 33.66 -2.96
N ASP A 556 0.26 34.70 -3.39
CA ASP A 556 -1.08 34.59 -4.03
C ASP A 556 -1.07 33.74 -5.32
N HIS A 557 0.03 33.82 -6.08
CA HIS A 557 0.24 33.02 -7.29
C HIS A 557 0.28 31.52 -6.97
N LEU A 558 0.93 31.14 -5.86
CA LEU A 558 1.01 29.76 -5.39
C LEU A 558 -0.35 29.31 -4.86
N GLN A 559 -1.05 30.16 -4.10
CA GLN A 559 -2.39 29.87 -3.59
C GLN A 559 -3.36 29.54 -4.74
N THR A 560 -3.37 30.38 -5.78
CA THR A 560 -4.21 30.17 -6.98
C THR A 560 -3.87 28.85 -7.68
N LEU A 561 -2.58 28.49 -7.77
CA LEU A 561 -2.15 27.23 -8.36
C LEU A 561 -2.62 26.02 -7.54
N VAL A 562 -2.42 26.06 -6.21
CA VAL A 562 -2.82 24.98 -5.30
C VAL A 562 -4.32 24.74 -5.38
N GLN A 563 -5.14 25.80 -5.38
CA GLN A 563 -6.60 25.68 -5.55
C GLN A 563 -6.99 24.97 -6.85
N ARG A 564 -6.34 25.30 -7.98
CA ARG A 564 -6.58 24.62 -9.26
C ARG A 564 -6.18 23.14 -9.20
N MET A 565 -5.05 22.84 -8.58
CA MET A 565 -4.59 21.46 -8.39
C MET A 565 -5.61 20.67 -7.55
N THR A 566 -6.11 21.23 -6.45
CA THR A 566 -7.11 20.60 -5.58
C THR A 566 -8.37 20.21 -6.36
N VAL A 567 -8.89 21.09 -7.22
CA VAL A 567 -10.09 20.78 -8.02
C VAL A 567 -9.84 19.61 -8.98
N SER A 568 -8.67 19.58 -9.62
CA SER A 568 -8.33 18.52 -10.60
C SER A 568 -7.93 17.18 -9.96
N ALA A 569 -7.31 17.22 -8.77
CA ALA A 569 -6.80 16.04 -8.07
C ALA A 569 -7.87 15.31 -7.26
N PHE A 570 -9.00 15.96 -6.95
CA PHE A 570 -10.10 15.37 -6.18
C PHE A 570 -11.45 15.53 -6.91
N PRO A 571 -11.61 14.91 -8.10
CA PRO A 571 -12.88 14.97 -8.81
C PRO A 571 -13.98 14.21 -8.03
N GLN A 572 -15.24 14.64 -8.21
CA GLN A 572 -16.38 14.03 -7.51
C GLN A 572 -16.60 12.55 -7.93
N GLY A 573 -16.32 12.25 -9.19
CA GLY A 573 -16.44 10.92 -9.78
C GLY A 573 -15.34 10.66 -10.81
N TYR A 574 -15.28 9.42 -11.27
CA TYR A 574 -14.39 9.05 -12.36
C TYR A 574 -14.78 9.78 -13.64
N ARG A 575 -13.78 10.14 -14.45
CA ARG A 575 -14.00 10.67 -15.79
C ARG A 575 -14.86 9.69 -16.60
N LEU A 576 -15.83 10.22 -17.36
CA LEU A 576 -16.69 9.43 -18.25
C LEU A 576 -15.88 8.87 -19.43
N PHE A 577 -16.39 7.79 -20.01
CA PHE A 577 -15.92 7.23 -21.27
C PHE A 577 -16.54 7.94 -22.48
#